data_AF-A0A6V7KVP9-F1
#
_entry.id   AF-A0A6V7KVP9-F1
#
_cell.length_a   1.000
_cell.length_b   1.000
_cell.length_c   1.000
_cell.angle_alpha   90.00
_cell.angle_beta   90.00
_cell.angle_gamma   90.00
#
_symmetry.space_group_name_H-M   'P 1'
#
loop_
_entity.id
_entity.type
_entity.pdbx_description
1 polymer ?
#
loop_
_entity_poly.entity_id
_entity_poly.type
_entity_poly.pdbx_seq_one_letter_code
_entity_poly.pdbx_strand_id
1 'polypeptide(L)'
;MKSPLVLDGLKLRAAKLPVSDYPDNHIATAIGLGKINSIWDTDDTHVASQLQKLLLLINDQVCRKYVSPKNRDIICAVNSRATICK
;
A
#
# COMPACT_ATOMS: atom_id res chain seq x y z
N MET A 1 -33.85 -18.90 -28.00
CA MET A 1 -32.43 -18.47 -28.06
C MET A 1 -31.97 -18.13 -26.65
N LYS A 2 -30.97 -18.84 -26.12
CA LYS A 2 -30.36 -18.49 -24.82
C LYS A 2 -29.25 -17.48 -25.09
N SER A 3 -29.36 -16.28 -24.55
CA SER A 3 -28.28 -15.29 -24.60
C SER A 3 -27.06 -15.84 -23.87
N PRO A 4 -25.85 -15.79 -24.46
CA PRO A 4 -24.65 -16.22 -23.76
C PRO A 4 -24.41 -15.32 -22.56
N LEU A 5 -24.21 -15.94 -21.39
CA LEU A 5 -23.71 -15.26 -20.19
C LEU A 5 -22.33 -14.70 -20.50
N VAL A 6 -22.24 -13.38 -20.66
CA VAL A 6 -20.95 -12.68 -20.63
C VAL A 6 -20.52 -12.70 -19.17
N LEU A 7 -19.68 -13.67 -18.82
CA LEU A 7 -18.93 -13.63 -17.58
C LEU A 7 -18.08 -12.37 -17.65
N ASP A 8 -18.45 -11.33 -16.90
CA ASP A 8 -17.54 -10.28 -16.47
C ASP A 8 -16.49 -10.94 -15.59
N GLY A 9 -15.56 -11.64 -16.24
CA GLY A 9 -14.51 -12.38 -15.60
C GLY A 9 -13.62 -11.38 -14.90
N LEU A 10 -13.84 -11.20 -13.60
CA LEU A 10 -12.90 -10.58 -12.67
C LEU A 10 -11.52 -11.15 -13.01
N LYS A 11 -10.66 -10.33 -13.62
CA LYS A 11 -9.27 -10.70 -13.92
C LYS A 11 -8.51 -10.69 -12.61
N LEU A 12 -8.70 -11.74 -11.82
CA LEU A 12 -7.92 -12.01 -10.62
C LEU A 12 -6.51 -12.39 -11.08
N ARG A 13 -5.56 -11.49 -10.83
CA ARG A 13 -4.12 -11.77 -11.00
C ARG A 13 -3.50 -11.76 -9.63
N ALA A 14 -2.84 -12.86 -9.26
CA ALA A 14 -2.08 -12.92 -8.02
C ALA A 14 -0.88 -11.96 -8.09
N ALA A 15 -0.56 -11.32 -6.96
CA ALA A 15 0.69 -10.59 -6.80
C ALA A 15 1.87 -11.56 -6.75
N LYS A 16 2.98 -11.21 -7.41
CA LYS A 16 4.21 -11.99 -7.30
C LYS A 16 4.88 -11.68 -5.97
N LEU A 17 5.35 -12.71 -5.29
CA LEU A 17 6.17 -12.55 -4.09
C LEU A 17 7.55 -12.00 -4.47
N PRO A 18 8.14 -11.13 -3.63
CA PRO A 18 9.49 -10.62 -3.86
C PRO A 18 10.52 -11.76 -3.74
N VAL A 19 11.59 -11.68 -4.54
CA VAL A 19 12.73 -12.62 -4.51
C VAL A 19 14.03 -11.96 -4.03
N SER A 20 14.00 -10.65 -3.78
CA SER A 20 15.15 -9.85 -3.33
C SER A 20 14.91 -9.33 -1.92
N ASP A 21 15.98 -9.22 -1.13
CA ASP A 21 15.90 -8.93 0.31
C ASP A 21 15.38 -7.53 0.65
N TYR A 22 15.70 -6.49 -0.13
CA TYR A 22 15.20 -5.13 0.13
C TYR A 22 15.24 -4.22 -1.13
N PRO A 23 14.10 -3.69 -1.60
CA PRO A 23 14.03 -2.85 -2.80
C PRO A 23 14.25 -1.35 -2.46
N ASP A 24 15.43 -0.98 -1.98
CA ASP A 24 15.73 0.42 -1.62
C ASP A 24 15.64 1.35 -2.86
N ASN A 25 15.21 2.60 -2.66
CA ASN A 25 14.97 3.60 -3.70
C ASN A 25 13.97 3.20 -4.81
N HIS A 26 13.12 2.20 -4.57
CA HIS A 26 12.05 1.83 -5.50
C HIS A 26 10.75 2.57 -5.19
N ILE A 27 9.98 2.86 -6.24
CA ILE A 27 8.61 3.37 -6.10
C ILE A 27 7.66 2.19 -5.87
N ALA A 28 7.07 2.13 -4.68
CA ALA A 28 6.00 1.23 -4.33
C ALA A 28 4.63 1.88 -4.57
N THR A 29 3.60 1.03 -4.68
CA THR A 29 2.21 1.47 -4.74
C THR A 29 1.43 0.84 -3.59
N ALA A 30 0.84 1.67 -2.73
CA ALA A 30 -0.19 1.24 -1.80
C ALA A 30 -1.56 1.48 -2.44
N ILE A 31 -2.45 0.50 -2.35
CA ILE A 31 -3.78 0.54 -2.93
C ILE A 31 -4.77 0.15 -1.83
N GLY A 32 -5.83 0.92 -1.66
CA GLY A 32 -6.83 0.64 -0.64
C GLY A 32 -7.92 1.69 -0.58
N LEU A 33 -8.84 1.53 0.37
CA LEU A 33 -9.98 2.44 0.56
C LEU A 33 -9.71 3.50 1.65
N GLY A 34 -8.46 3.66 2.08
CA GLY A 34 -8.07 4.62 3.11
C GLY A 34 -8.09 4.09 4.54
N LYS A 35 -8.54 2.85 4.77
CA LYS A 35 -8.55 2.21 6.10
C LYS A 35 -7.18 1.68 6.57
N ILE A 36 -6.07 2.31 6.17
CA ILE A 36 -4.71 1.85 6.52
C ILE A 36 -4.46 1.95 8.04
N ASN A 37 -5.19 2.83 8.75
CA ASN A 37 -5.16 2.93 10.21
C ASN A 37 -6.17 2.01 10.91
N SER A 38 -6.81 1.05 10.22
CA SER A 38 -8.02 0.32 10.67
C SER A 38 -8.01 -0.33 12.06
N ILE A 39 -6.84 -0.68 12.63
CA ILE A 39 -6.76 -1.23 13.99
C ILE A 39 -6.82 -0.16 15.07
N TRP A 40 -6.53 1.10 14.74
CA TRP A 40 -6.48 2.24 15.66
C TRP A 40 -7.52 3.31 15.34
N ASP A 41 -8.06 3.28 14.13
CA ASP A 41 -9.05 4.23 13.63
C ASP A 41 -10.44 3.62 13.71
N THR A 42 -11.25 4.11 14.64
CA THR A 42 -12.64 3.68 14.86
C THR A 42 -13.64 4.47 14.01
N ASP A 43 -13.18 5.45 13.23
CA ASP A 43 -14.06 6.31 12.44
C ASP A 43 -14.21 5.79 11.00
N ASP A 44 -15.35 5.16 10.73
CA ASP A 44 -15.69 4.64 9.40
C ASP A 44 -16.24 5.73 8.45
N THR A 45 -16.36 6.99 8.88
CA THR A 45 -16.97 8.06 8.06
C THR A 45 -16.06 8.57 6.94
N HIS A 46 -14.76 8.27 6.99
CA HIS A 46 -13.75 8.78 6.05
C HIS A 46 -13.22 7.72 5.06
N VAL A 47 -13.96 6.62 4.86
CA VAL A 47 -13.59 5.58 3.88
C VAL A 47 -13.98 6.02 2.47
N ALA A 48 -13.04 5.95 1.53
CA ALA A 48 -13.32 6.32 0.14
C ALA A 48 -14.29 5.32 -0.51
N SER A 49 -15.27 5.82 -1.27
CA SER A 49 -16.20 5.00 -2.06
C SER A 49 -15.55 4.33 -3.28
N GLN A 50 -14.33 4.75 -3.63
CA GLN A 50 -13.55 4.22 -4.73
C GLN A 50 -12.14 3.88 -4.28
N LEU A 51 -11.55 2.89 -4.95
CA LEU A 51 -10.17 2.44 -4.70
C LEU A 51 -9.19 3.59 -4.91
N GLN A 52 -8.42 3.89 -3.88
CA GLN A 52 -7.38 4.92 -3.90
C GLN A 52 -6.02 4.28 -4.16
N LYS A 53 -5.14 5.06 -4.80
CA LYS A 53 -3.76 4.68 -5.10
C LYS A 53 -2.81 5.72 -4.52
N LEU A 54 -1.81 5.26 -3.79
CA LEU A 54 -0.75 6.08 -3.23
C LEU A 54 0.61 5.58 -3.73
N LEU A 55 1.42 6.49 -4.27
CA LEU A 55 2.80 6.21 -4.66
C LEU A 55 3.73 6.55 -3.49
N LEU A 56 4.63 5.63 -3.16
CA LEU A 56 5.54 5.73 -2.02
C LEU A 56 6.96 5.43 -2.48
N LEU A 57 7.94 6.17 -2.00
CA LEU A 57 9.35 5.86 -2.18
C LEU A 57 9.83 5.00 -1.02
N ILE A 58 10.30 3.80 -1.31
CA ILE A 58 11.01 2.98 -0.32
C ILE A 58 12.36 3.63 -0.05
N ASN A 59 12.64 3.94 1.22
CA ASN A 59 13.86 4.64 1.61
C ASN A 59 14.37 4.12 2.95
N ASP A 60 15.43 3.31 2.88
CA ASP A 60 16.05 2.65 4.02
C ASP A 60 16.75 3.65 4.96
N GLN A 61 17.33 4.73 4.42
CA GLN A 61 17.95 5.78 5.23
C GLN A 61 16.92 6.49 6.12
N VAL A 62 15.74 6.77 5.59
CA VAL A 62 14.62 7.34 6.37
C VAL A 62 14.14 6.30 7.37
N CYS A 63 13.98 5.04 6.98
CA CYS A 63 13.57 3.97 7.87
C CYS A 63 14.44 3.87 9.12
N ARG A 64 15.77 3.87 8.95
CA ARG A 64 16.75 3.83 10.05
C ARG A 64 16.67 5.00 11.03
N LYS A 65 16.10 6.15 10.63
CA LYS A 65 15.92 7.31 11.53
C LYS A 65 14.76 7.13 12.51
N TYR A 66 13.73 6.38 12.12
CA TYR A 66 12.46 6.28 12.86
C TYR A 66 12.19 4.88 13.41
N VAL A 67 12.78 3.85 12.80
CA VAL A 67 12.63 2.45 13.20
C VAL A 67 13.95 1.96 13.76
N SER A 68 13.92 1.48 15.01
CA SER A 68 15.10 0.93 15.67
C SER A 68 15.61 -0.31 14.91
N PRO A 69 16.94 -0.48 14.75
CA PRO A 69 17.54 -1.52 13.91
C PRO A 69 17.26 -2.98 14.33
N LYS A 70 16.52 -3.21 15.42
CA LYS A 70 16.22 -4.57 15.90
C LYS A 70 15.27 -5.37 14.99
N ASN A 71 14.56 -4.75 14.06
CA ASN A 71 13.60 -5.45 13.20
C ASN A 71 13.88 -5.14 11.71
N ARG A 72 14.77 -5.91 11.07
CA ARG A 72 14.99 -5.85 9.60
C ARG A 72 13.81 -6.36 8.78
N ASP A 73 12.78 -6.89 9.42
CA ASP A 73 11.56 -7.40 8.78
C ASP A 73 10.58 -6.26 8.42
N ILE A 74 10.97 -4.99 8.59
CA ILE A 74 10.16 -3.81 8.31
C ILE A 74 10.76 -3.04 7.14
N ILE A 75 9.93 -2.79 6.12
CA ILE A 75 10.24 -1.88 5.01
C ILE A 75 9.49 -0.57 5.25
N CYS A 76 10.21 0.56 5.21
CA CYS A 76 9.57 1.87 5.26
C CYS A 76 9.44 2.47 3.87
N ALA A 77 8.26 2.99 3.57
CA ALA A 77 8.01 3.75 2.36
C ALA A 77 7.36 5.08 2.71
N VAL A 78 7.81 6.15 2.08
CA VAL A 78 7.36 7.52 2.37
C VAL A 78 6.68 8.12 1.16
N ASN A 79 5.61 8.86 1.39
CA ASN A 79 5.06 9.74 0.37
C ASN A 79 5.91 11.01 0.34
N SER A 80 6.70 11.21 -0.71
CA SER A 80 7.58 12.38 -0.85
C SER A 80 6.82 13.71 -0.97
N ARG A 81 5.49 13.66 -1.18
CA ARG A 81 4.61 14.82 -1.27
C ARG A 81 3.72 14.99 -0.03
N ALA A 82 3.85 14.13 0.98
CA ALA A 82 3.05 14.26 2.19
C ALA A 82 3.58 15.40 3.06
N THR A 83 2.66 16.25 3.50
CA THR A 83 2.91 17.24 4.55
C THR A 83 2.48 16.62 5.88
N ILE A 84 3.36 16.62 6.88
CA ILE A 84 2.96 16.25 8.24
C ILE A 84 2.15 17.42 8.79
N CYS A 85 0.85 17.20 8.99
CA CYS A 85 0.00 18.15 9.70
C CYS A 85 0.43 18.19 11.18
N LYS A 86 0.62 19.39 11.72
CA LYS A 86 0.91 19.63 13.14
C LYS A 86 -0.37 19.76 13.94
#